data_AF-A0AAP5XT61-F1
#
_entry.id   AF-A0AAP5XT61-F1
#
_cell.length_a   1.000
_cell.length_b   1.000
_cell.length_c   1.000
_cell.angle_alpha   90.00
_cell.angle_beta   90.00
_cell.angle_gamma   90.00
#
_symmetry.space_group_name_H-M   'P 1'
#
loop_
_entity.id
_entity.type
_entity.pdbx_description
1 polymer ?
#
loop_
_entity_poly.entity_id
_entity_poly.type
_entity_poly.pdbx_seq_one_letter_code
_entity_poly.pdbx_strand_id
1 'polypeptide(L)'
;MAGLTKEQRAQREAEKLAAKNGAEHAPAQQEQQQEQQQEQQLEQQGIELVVMVRDTPEFPGGPLRADVHPDEVDNWLALDWRLEE
;
A
#
# COMPACT_ATOMS: atom_id res chain seq x y z
N MET A 1 51.17 2.49 -16.38
CA MET A 1 49.94 2.71 -15.58
C MET A 1 48.80 2.99 -16.54
N ALA A 2 48.11 1.93 -17.01
CA ALA A 2 47.08 2.07 -18.03
C ALA A 2 45.79 2.62 -17.38
N GLY A 3 45.49 3.88 -17.68
CA GLY A 3 44.21 4.48 -17.32
C GLY A 3 43.07 3.78 -18.05
N LEU A 4 42.02 3.46 -17.31
CA LEU A 4 40.74 2.95 -17.83
C LEU A 4 40.32 3.75 -19.06
N THR A 5 40.15 3.06 -20.19
CA THR A 5 39.72 3.65 -21.45
C THR A 5 38.33 4.29 -21.28
N LYS A 6 38.00 5.29 -22.12
CA LYS A 6 36.73 6.02 -22.05
C LYS A 6 35.51 5.08 -22.02
N GLU A 7 35.63 3.92 -22.67
CA GLU A 7 34.60 2.89 -22.74
C GLU A 7 34.38 2.17 -21.40
N GLN A 8 35.44 1.88 -20.64
CA GLN A 8 35.31 1.27 -19.31
C GLN A 8 34.68 2.23 -18.28
N ARG A 9 34.89 3.54 -18.43
CA ARG A 9 34.19 4.54 -17.61
C ARG A 9 32.70 4.59 -17.96
N ALA A 10 32.35 4.58 -19.24
CA ALA A 10 30.95 4.58 -19.69
C ALA A 10 30.19 3.32 -19.23
N GLN A 11 30.81 2.13 -19.29
CA GLN A 11 30.21 0.89 -18.76
C GLN A 11 29.97 0.95 -17.25
N ARG A 12 30.95 1.43 -16.48
CA ARG A 12 30.80 1.56 -15.02
C ARG A 12 29.74 2.59 -14.64
N GLU A 13 29.59 3.66 -15.41
CA GLU A 13 28.53 4.65 -15.17
C GLU A 13 27.14 4.09 -15.51
N ALA A 14 27.00 3.36 -16.61
CA ALA A 14 25.75 2.68 -16.98
C ALA A 14 25.33 1.64 -15.94
N GLU A 15 26.27 0.82 -15.45
CA GLU A 15 26.00 -0.19 -14.42
C GLU A 15 25.65 0.47 -13.07
N LYS A 16 26.33 1.57 -12.71
CA LYS A 16 26.01 2.33 -11.49
C LYS A 16 24.64 3.02 -11.56
N LEU A 17 24.22 3.49 -12.74
CA LEU A 17 22.88 4.01 -12.96
C LEU A 17 21.82 2.91 -12.94
N ALA A 18 22.09 1.75 -13.55
CA ALA A 18 21.17 0.61 -13.51
C ALA A 18 20.99 0.04 -12.10
N ALA A 19 22.06 -0.03 -11.31
CA ALA A 19 22.00 -0.45 -9.90
C ALA A 19 21.29 0.57 -9.00
N LYS A 20 21.42 1.88 -9.29
CA LYS A 20 20.64 2.93 -8.60
C LYS A 20 19.15 2.84 -8.93
N ASN A 21 18.80 2.74 -10.20
CA ASN A 21 17.40 2.62 -10.62
C ASN A 21 16.78 1.28 -10.17
N GLY A 22 17.53 0.18 -10.19
CA GLY A 22 17.08 -1.13 -9.71
C GLY A 22 16.94 -1.22 -8.18
N ALA A 23 17.64 -0.37 -7.41
CA ALA A 23 17.50 -0.32 -5.95
C ALA A 23 16.39 0.65 -5.50
N GLU A 24 16.03 1.65 -6.30
CA GLU A 24 14.98 2.62 -5.96
C GLU A 24 13.57 2.23 -6.48
N HIS A 25 13.47 1.19 -7.33
CA HIS A 25 12.20 0.75 -7.95
C HIS A 25 11.76 -0.69 -7.62
N ALA A 26 12.38 -1.40 -6.66
CA ALA A 26 12.19 -2.86 -6.54
C ALA A 26 11.29 -3.41 -5.39
N PRO A 27 10.87 -2.64 -4.38
CA PRO A 27 9.71 -3.08 -3.57
C PRO A 27 8.57 -2.05 -3.52
N ALA A 28 8.87 -0.79 -3.19
CA ALA A 28 7.86 0.21 -2.85
C ALA A 28 6.92 0.62 -4.01
N GLN A 29 7.37 0.55 -5.26
CA GLN A 29 6.52 0.87 -6.41
C GLN A 29 5.69 -0.32 -6.90
N GLN A 30 6.12 -1.55 -6.62
CA GLN A 30 5.30 -2.74 -6.87
C GLN A 30 4.16 -2.84 -5.85
N GLU A 31 4.43 -2.51 -4.59
CA GLU A 31 3.40 -2.45 -3.53
C GLU A 31 2.34 -1.39 -3.87
N GLN A 32 2.73 -0.16 -4.19
CA GLN A 32 1.76 0.90 -4.55
C GLN A 32 0.95 0.62 -5.82
N GLN A 33 1.51 -0.09 -6.81
CA GLN A 33 0.77 -0.50 -8.00
C GLN A 33 -0.16 -1.69 -7.76
N GLN A 34 0.13 -2.54 -6.77
CA GLN A 34 -0.78 -3.61 -6.34
C GLN A 34 -1.92 -3.07 -5.49
N GLU A 35 -1.66 -2.13 -4.58
CA GLU A 35 -2.70 -1.48 -3.77
C GLU A 35 -3.70 -0.73 -4.66
N GLN A 36 -3.23 0.11 -5.60
CA GLN A 36 -4.12 0.81 -6.54
C GLN A 36 -4.88 -0.11 -7.50
N GLN A 37 -4.34 -1.30 -7.79
CA GLN A 37 -5.06 -2.31 -8.59
C GLN A 37 -6.09 -3.06 -7.77
N GLN A 38 -5.86 -3.29 -6.47
CA GLN A 38 -6.86 -3.83 -5.55
C GLN A 38 -8.00 -2.83 -5.33
N GLU A 39 -7.70 -1.56 -5.08
CA GLU A 39 -8.71 -0.50 -4.90
C GLU A 39 -9.61 -0.37 -6.14
N GLN A 40 -9.05 -0.38 -7.36
CA GLN A 40 -9.83 -0.32 -8.60
C GLN A 40 -10.61 -1.61 -8.93
N GLN A 41 -10.18 -2.77 -8.43
CA GLN A 41 -10.94 -4.01 -8.58
C GLN A 41 -12.10 -4.08 -7.58
N LEU A 42 -11.94 -3.46 -6.42
CA LEU A 42 -12.96 -3.31 -5.40
C LEU A 42 -14.04 -2.32 -5.84
N GLU A 43 -13.69 -1.15 -6.38
CA GLU A 43 -14.68 -0.18 -6.88
C GLU A 43 -15.58 -0.72 -8.02
N GLN A 44 -15.11 -1.69 -8.81
CA GLN A 44 -15.89 -2.26 -9.91
C GLN A 44 -16.78 -3.45 -9.49
N GLN A 45 -16.50 -4.07 -8.35
CA GLN A 45 -17.23 -5.23 -7.85
C GLN A 45 -18.05 -4.78 -6.64
N GLY A 46 -19.15 -4.04 -6.87
CA GLY A 46 -20.06 -3.47 -5.88
C GLY A 46 -19.93 -4.12 -4.50
N ILE A 47 -19.00 -3.57 -3.71
CA ILE A 47 -18.52 -4.22 -2.50
C ILE A 47 -19.65 -4.10 -1.50
N GLU A 48 -20.13 -5.22 -0.99
CA GLU A 48 -21.07 -5.23 0.11
C GLU A 48 -20.29 -4.78 1.37
N LEU A 49 -20.31 -3.47 1.61
CA LEU A 49 -19.71 -2.89 2.81
C LEU A 49 -20.36 -3.50 4.04
N VAL A 50 -19.52 -3.82 5.02
CA VAL A 50 -19.91 -4.41 6.27
C VAL A 50 -20.08 -3.32 7.30
N VAL A 51 -21.25 -3.25 7.91
CA VAL A 51 -21.49 -2.26 8.97
C VAL A 51 -20.77 -2.69 10.24
N MET A 52 -19.89 -1.83 10.72
CA MET A 52 -19.19 -1.95 11.99
C MET A 52 -19.75 -0.91 12.97
N VAL A 53 -19.93 -1.30 14.23
CA VAL A 53 -20.42 -0.44 15.32
C VAL A 53 -19.53 -0.53 16.57
N ARG A 54 -19.55 0.52 17.40
CA ARG A 54 -18.86 0.55 18.70
C ARG A 54 -19.64 1.36 19.72
N ASP A 55 -19.45 1.05 21.00
CA ASP A 55 -20.19 1.69 22.11
C ASP A 55 -19.58 3.02 22.54
N THR A 56 -18.25 3.12 22.57
CA THR A 56 -17.53 4.32 23.01
C THR A 56 -16.71 4.85 21.84
N PRO A 57 -16.92 6.09 21.37
CA PRO A 57 -16.20 6.60 20.22
C PRO A 57 -14.71 6.76 20.55
N GLU A 58 -13.85 6.60 19.54
CA GLU A 58 -12.39 6.70 19.74
C GLU A 58 -11.95 8.08 20.25
N PHE A 59 -12.66 9.12 19.80
CA PHE A 59 -12.49 10.50 20.23
C PHE A 59 -13.85 11.12 20.56
N PRO A 60 -13.91 12.18 21.39
CA PRO A 60 -15.17 12.84 21.74
C PRO A 60 -15.95 13.29 20.49
N GLY A 61 -17.16 12.76 20.33
CA GLY A 61 -18.02 13.05 19.17
C GLY A 61 -17.67 12.25 17.90
N GLY A 62 -16.81 11.23 18.00
CA GLY A 62 -16.51 10.34 16.88
C GLY A 62 -17.67 9.42 16.47
N PRO A 63 -17.56 8.77 15.31
CA PRO A 63 -18.58 7.87 14.81
C PRO A 63 -18.70 6.61 15.67
N LEU A 64 -19.94 6.17 15.87
CA LEU A 64 -20.26 4.89 16.52
C LEU A 64 -20.62 3.80 15.51
N ARG A 65 -20.73 4.16 14.23
CA ARG A 65 -21.10 3.28 13.12
C ARG A 65 -20.31 3.68 11.88
N ALA A 66 -19.82 2.70 11.13
CA ALA A 66 -19.10 2.90 9.88
C ALA A 66 -19.40 1.76 8.91
N ASP A 67 -19.49 2.07 7.61
CA ASP A 67 -19.52 1.08 6.54
C ASP A 67 -18.07 0.75 6.16
N VAL A 68 -17.66 -0.48 6.41
CA VAL A 68 -16.25 -0.92 6.38
C VAL A 68 -16.07 -2.00 5.34
N HIS A 69 -14.89 -2.01 4.71
CA HIS A 69 -14.55 -3.05 3.77
C HIS A 69 -14.41 -4.42 4.45
N PRO A 70 -14.91 -5.54 3.87
CA PRO A 70 -14.76 -6.87 4.48
C PRO A 70 -13.31 -7.25 4.79
N ASP A 71 -12.33 -6.88 3.94
CA ASP A 71 -10.89 -7.11 4.22
C ASP A 71 -10.36 -6.29 5.41
N GLU A 72 -11.04 -5.21 5.79
CA GLU A 72 -10.65 -4.37 6.92
C GLU A 72 -11.35 -4.75 8.22
N VAL A 73 -12.35 -5.63 8.20
CA VAL A 73 -13.14 -6.00 9.39
C VAL A 73 -12.24 -6.45 10.55
N ASP A 74 -11.22 -7.28 10.30
CA ASP A 74 -10.27 -7.72 11.34
C ASP A 74 -9.49 -6.55 11.98
N ASN A 75 -9.11 -5.55 11.18
CA ASN A 75 -8.43 -4.35 11.69
C ASN A 75 -9.37 -3.53 12.58
N TRP A 76 -10.64 -3.41 12.21
CA TRP A 76 -11.64 -2.68 12.98
C TRP A 76 -12.04 -3.44 14.26
N LEU A 77 -12.16 -4.76 14.21
CA LEU A 77 -12.35 -5.62 15.39
C LEU A 77 -11.20 -5.43 16.40
N ALA A 78 -9.96 -5.26 15.94
CA ALA A 78 -8.82 -4.97 16.80
C ALA A 78 -8.89 -3.58 17.47
N LEU A 79 -9.69 -2.66 16.92
CA LEU A 79 -9.95 -1.32 17.43
C LEU A 79 -11.22 -1.23 18.30
N ASP A 80 -11.69 -2.35 18.84
CA ASP A 80 -12.89 -2.49 19.68
C ASP A 80 -14.22 -2.20 18.94
N TRP A 81 -14.22 -2.26 17.60
CA TRP A 81 -15.46 -2.29 16.82
C TRP A 81 -16.05 -3.70 16.77
N ARG A 82 -17.33 -3.81 16.42
CA ARG A 82 -18.10 -5.06 16.34
C ARG A 82 -18.97 -5.06 15.09
N LEU A 83 -19.30 -6.23 14.57
CA LEU A 83 -20.26 -6.38 13.47
C LEU A 83 -21.66 -5.96 13.93
N GLU A 84 -22.38 -5.23 13.10
CA GLU A 84 -23.82 -5.05 13.28
C GLU A 84 -24.51 -6.37 12.89
N GLU A 85 -25.05 -7.09 13.88
CA GLU A 85 -25.84 -8.33 13.69
C GLU A 85 -27.26 -8.06 13.17
#